data_AF-A0A8B6BGE7-F1
#
_entry.id   AF-A0A8B6BGE7-F1
#
_cell.length_a   1.000
_cell.length_b   1.000
_cell.length_c   1.000
_cell.angle_alpha   90.00
_cell.angle_beta   90.00
_cell.angle_gamma   90.00
#
_symmetry.space_group_name_H-M   'P 1'
#
loop_
_entity.id
_entity.type
_entity.pdbx_description
1 polymer ?
#
loop_
_entity_poly.entity_id
_entity_poly.type
_entity_poly.pdbx_seq_one_letter_code
_entity_poly.pdbx_strand_id
1 'polypeptide(L)'
;MDKQLTMEGTGEEQSKKMEVDYSATVDEKIPKCEKLAKQGKLNEALDILLSLEKQTRTASDTHSTSRILTTVVRLCFETKNWDALSENIIIITKKRGQIKQVGSY
;
A
#
# COMPACT_ATOMS: atom_id res chain seq x y z
N MET A 1 -8.17 -17.85 -29.92
CA MET A 1 -8.52 -16.46 -29.60
C MET A 1 -9.64 -16.57 -28.56
N ASP A 2 -9.53 -16.13 -27.30
CA ASP A 2 -8.92 -14.92 -26.76
C ASP A 2 -8.37 -15.11 -25.33
N LYS A 3 -7.31 -14.36 -25.04
CA LYS A 3 -6.67 -14.21 -23.73
C LYS A 3 -7.49 -13.32 -22.80
N GLN A 4 -7.19 -13.45 -21.50
CA GLN A 4 -7.37 -12.49 -20.40
C GLN A 4 -8.72 -12.55 -19.64
N LEU A 5 -8.68 -12.96 -18.37
CA LEU A 5 -8.72 -11.99 -17.25
C LEU A 5 -8.31 -12.66 -15.94
N THR A 6 -7.17 -12.21 -15.42
CA THR A 6 -6.62 -12.49 -14.09
C THR A 6 -7.57 -12.00 -13.00
N MET A 7 -7.99 -12.89 -12.11
CA MET A 7 -8.58 -12.54 -10.82
C MET A 7 -7.78 -13.21 -9.71
N GLU A 8 -6.56 -12.72 -9.47
CA GLU A 8 -5.85 -13.01 -8.22
C GLU A 8 -6.43 -12.11 -7.12
N GLY A 9 -7.61 -12.48 -6.64
CA GLY A 9 -8.18 -11.95 -5.41
C GLY A 9 -7.43 -12.54 -4.22
N THR A 10 -6.33 -11.90 -3.82
CA THR A 10 -5.51 -12.33 -2.69
C THR A 10 -6.35 -12.39 -1.42
N GLY A 11 -6.45 -13.59 -0.85
CA GLY A 11 -7.15 -13.93 0.38
C GLY A 11 -7.05 -12.84 1.45
N GLU A 12 -8.21 -12.45 1.94
CA GLU A 12 -8.37 -11.63 3.14
C GLU A 12 -8.17 -12.55 4.34
N GLU A 13 -6.91 -12.76 4.72
CA GLU A 13 -6.60 -13.47 5.95
C GLU A 13 -6.98 -12.56 7.13
N GLN A 14 -8.15 -12.84 7.69
CA GLN A 14 -8.70 -12.21 8.88
C GLN A 14 -7.79 -12.45 10.08
N SER A 15 -6.85 -11.55 10.35
CA SER A 15 -6.08 -11.57 11.59
C SER A 15 -6.78 -10.78 12.69
N LYS A 16 -7.18 -11.58 13.69
CA LYS A 16 -7.85 -11.28 14.96
C LYS A 16 -7.50 -9.94 15.60
N LYS A 17 -8.55 -9.32 16.15
CA LYS A 17 -8.58 -8.23 17.14
C LYS A 17 -7.46 -8.32 18.20
N MET A 18 -6.36 -7.63 17.95
CA MET A 18 -5.58 -6.91 18.94
C MET A 18 -5.37 -5.52 18.35
N GLU A 19 -5.41 -4.47 19.17
CA GLU A 19 -5.02 -3.11 18.75
C GLU A 19 -3.52 -3.15 18.44
N VAL A 20 -3.16 -3.64 17.24
CA VAL A 20 -1.77 -3.74 16.81
C VAL A 20 -1.40 -2.36 16.29
N ASP A 21 -0.68 -1.62 17.14
CA ASP A 21 -0.10 -0.34 16.80
C ASP A 21 1.07 -0.57 15.82
N TYR A 22 0.84 -0.33 14.53
CA TYR A 22 1.85 -0.55 13.49
C TYR A 22 2.84 0.61 13.38
N SER A 23 2.62 1.70 14.13
CA SER A 23 3.43 2.92 14.17
C SER A 23 4.94 2.63 14.25
N ALA A 24 5.37 1.79 15.19
CA ALA A 24 6.78 1.43 15.37
C ALA A 24 7.35 0.62 14.18
N THR A 25 6.53 -0.25 13.59
CA THR A 25 6.94 -1.06 12.43
C THR A 25 7.08 -0.20 11.19
N VAL A 26 6.20 0.79 11.02
CA VAL A 26 6.20 1.75 9.93
C VAL A 26 7.41 2.68 10.05
N ASP A 27 7.70 3.17 11.24
CA ASP A 27 8.89 4.00 11.52
C ASP A 27 10.20 3.28 11.20
N GLU A 28 10.27 1.97 11.41
CA GLU A 28 11.47 1.20 11.06
C GLU A 28 11.53 0.83 9.57
N LYS A 29 10.40 0.52 8.94
CA LYS A 29 10.35 0.05 7.53
C LYS A 29 10.42 1.19 6.52
N ILE A 30 9.81 2.34 6.77
CA ILE A 30 9.90 3.52 5.88
C ILE A 30 11.34 3.83 5.46
N PRO A 31 12.31 4.02 6.38
CA PRO A 31 13.68 4.34 5.99
C PRO A 31 14.40 3.18 5.29
N LYS A 32 14.01 1.92 5.56
CA LYS A 32 14.52 0.76 4.81
C LYS A 32 14.03 0.77 3.36
N CYS A 33 12.75 1.06 3.14
CA CYS A 33 12.16 1.22 1.81
C CYS A 33 12.76 2.42 1.06
N GLU A 34 13.04 3.53 1.74
CA GLU A 34 13.78 4.67 1.15
C GLU A 34 15.17 4.29 0.67
N LYS A 35 15.92 3.51 1.47
CA LYS A 35 17.23 2.99 1.06
C LYS A 35 17.12 2.06 -0.15
N LEU A 36 16.13 1.17 -0.18
CA LEU A 36 15.90 0.26 -1.31
C LEU A 36 15.55 1.02 -2.59
N ALA A 37 14.67 2.01 -2.51
CA ALA A 37 14.32 2.86 -3.65
C ALA A 37 15.55 3.62 -4.19
N LYS A 38 16.41 4.15 -3.32
CA LYS A 38 17.68 4.80 -3.71
C LYS A 38 18.68 3.84 -4.35
N GLN A 39 18.61 2.54 -4.05
CA GLN A 39 19.41 1.50 -4.69
C GLN A 39 18.83 1.04 -6.05
N GLY A 40 17.77 1.69 -6.55
CA GLY A 40 17.10 1.32 -7.78
C GLY A 40 16.09 0.17 -7.62
N LYS A 41 15.84 -0.29 -6.39
CA LYS A 41 14.89 -1.37 -6.06
C LYS A 41 13.54 -0.81 -5.65
N LEU A 42 12.99 0.11 -6.46
CA LEU A 42 11.71 0.77 -6.17
C LEU A 42 10.56 -0.24 -6.06
N ASN A 43 10.47 -1.19 -6.99
CA ASN A 43 9.37 -2.18 -7.00
C ASN A 43 9.34 -3.02 -5.72
N GLU A 44 10.50 -3.41 -5.19
CA GLU A 44 10.61 -4.16 -3.94
C GLU A 44 10.19 -3.30 -2.74
N ALA A 45 10.60 -2.02 -2.72
CA ALA A 45 10.17 -1.07 -1.71
C ALA A 45 8.65 -0.83 -1.74
N LEU A 46 8.06 -0.73 -2.94
CA LEU A 46 6.62 -0.55 -3.15
C LEU A 46 5.81 -1.75 -2.70
N ASP A 47 6.26 -2.97 -3.00
CA ASP A 47 5.57 -4.19 -2.59
C ASP A 47 5.51 -4.31 -1.05
N ILE A 48 6.63 -4.00 -0.37
CA ILE A 48 6.68 -3.95 1.09
C ILE A 48 5.70 -2.90 1.64
N LEU A 49 5.69 -1.69 1.07
CA LEU A 49 4.83 -0.61 1.54
C LEU A 49 3.35 -0.90 1.29
N LEU A 50 2.97 -1.46 0.13
CA LEU A 50 1.60 -1.84 -0.19
C LEU A 50 1.10 -3.00 0.69
N SER A 51 1.97 -3.96 1.00
CA SER A 51 1.66 -5.03 1.95
C SER A 51 1.42 -4.47 3.36
N LEU A 52 2.25 -3.52 3.79
CA LEU A 52 2.08 -2.84 5.07
C LEU A 52 0.79 -2.01 5.10
N GLU A 53 0.47 -1.30 4.02
CA GLU A 53 -0.78 -0.54 3.87
C GLU A 53 -2.01 -1.43 4.04
N LYS A 54 -2.00 -2.63 3.43
CA LYS A 54 -3.08 -3.61 3.61
C LYS A 54 -3.26 -3.98 5.09
N GLN A 55 -2.16 -4.23 5.80
CA GLN A 55 -2.19 -4.60 7.22
C GLN A 55 -2.71 -3.47 8.09
N THR A 56 -2.19 -2.25 7.92
CA THR A 56 -2.61 -1.08 8.72
C THR A 56 -4.05 -0.68 8.44
N ARG A 57 -4.51 -0.84 7.19
CA ARG A 57 -5.91 -0.61 6.81
C ARG A 57 -6.85 -1.61 7.48
N THR A 58 -6.53 -2.90 7.47
CA THR A 58 -7.32 -3.93 8.17
C THR A 58 -7.32 -3.73 9.68
N ALA A 59 -6.22 -3.24 10.24
CA ALA A 59 -6.08 -2.89 11.64
C ALA A 59 -6.76 -1.57 12.04
N SER A 60 -7.39 -0.85 11.09
CA SER A 60 -7.99 0.48 11.29
C SER A 60 -6.99 1.56 11.75
N ASP A 61 -5.69 1.33 11.59
CA ASP A 61 -4.63 2.30 11.90
C ASP A 61 -4.49 3.31 10.76
N THR A 62 -5.33 4.34 10.83
CA THR A 62 -5.39 5.39 9.81
C THR A 62 -4.14 6.28 9.83
N HIS A 63 -3.46 6.40 10.97
CA HIS A 63 -2.26 7.22 11.10
C HIS A 63 -1.11 6.59 10.31
N SER A 64 -0.81 5.32 10.59
CA SER A 64 0.20 4.55 9.85
C SER A 64 -0.12 4.45 8.37
N THR A 65 -1.38 4.16 8.02
CA THR A 65 -1.81 4.04 6.62
C THR A 65 -1.56 5.34 5.85
N SER A 66 -1.77 6.51 6.47
CA SER A 66 -1.50 7.81 5.83
C SER A 66 -0.02 8.05 5.61
N ARG A 67 0.83 7.70 6.59
CA ARG A 67 2.30 7.82 6.48
C ARG A 67 2.89 6.93 5.39
N ILE A 68 2.40 5.69 5.28
CA ILE A 68 2.81 4.75 4.22
C ILE A 68 2.49 5.34 2.85
N LEU A 69 1.28 5.88 2.65
CA LEU A 69 0.89 6.51 1.39
C LEU A 69 1.81 7.67 0.99
N THR A 70 2.07 8.59 1.94
CA THR A 70 2.97 9.72 1.68
C THR A 70 4.37 9.25 1.32
N THR A 71 4.84 8.17 1.95
CA THR A 71 6.14 7.55 1.64
C THR A 71 6.15 6.99 0.22
N VAL A 72 5.14 6.20 -0.18
CA VAL A 72 5.02 5.66 -1.54
C VAL A 72 5.13 6.76 -2.61
N VAL A 73 4.38 7.86 -2.43
CA VAL A 73 4.41 9.00 -3.37
C VAL A 73 5.80 9.65 -3.42
N ARG A 74 6.44 9.84 -2.26
CA ARG A 74 7.80 10.40 -2.17
C ARG A 74 8.82 9.50 -2.88
N LEU A 75 8.78 8.18 -2.68
CA LEU A 75 9.72 7.25 -3.30
C LEU A 75 9.61 7.24 -4.83
N CYS A 76 8.39 7.20 -5.38
CA CYS A 76 8.23 7.25 -6.83
C CYS A 76 8.65 8.61 -7.42
N PHE A 77 8.48 9.70 -6.66
CA PHE A 77 8.98 11.02 -7.05
C PHE A 77 10.51 11.08 -7.05
N GLU A 78 11.17 10.58 -6.00
CA GLU A 78 12.64 10.56 -5.89
C GLU A 78 13.30 9.71 -6.98
N THR A 79 12.68 8.59 -7.32
CA THR A 79 13.17 7.68 -8.37
C THR A 79 12.80 8.14 -9.79
N LYS A 80 12.07 9.27 -9.93
CA LYS A 80 11.56 9.81 -11.20
C LYS A 80 10.73 8.81 -12.01
N ASN A 81 10.15 7.81 -11.35
CA ASN A 81 9.33 6.79 -12.00
C ASN A 81 7.85 7.20 -11.95
N TRP A 82 7.46 8.05 -12.90
CA TRP A 82 6.11 8.62 -12.97
C TRP A 82 5.04 7.62 -13.36
N ASP A 83 5.39 6.62 -14.18
CA ASP A 83 4.48 5.55 -14.59
C ASP A 83 4.08 4.70 -13.39
N ALA A 84 5.07 4.24 -12.60
CA ALA A 84 4.82 3.51 -11.37
C ALA A 84 4.05 4.36 -10.35
N LEU A 85 4.33 5.66 -10.26
CA LEU A 85 3.57 6.56 -9.38
C LEU A 85 2.08 6.58 -9.75
N SER A 86 1.77 6.76 -11.04
CA SER A 86 0.40 6.85 -11.54
C SER A 86 -0.39 5.58 -11.24
N GLU A 87 0.17 4.41 -11.54
CA GLU A 87 -0.48 3.13 -11.25
C GLU A 87 -0.70 2.92 -9.75
N ASN A 88 0.33 3.16 -8.93
CA ASN A 88 0.23 2.98 -7.47
C ASN A 88 -0.79 3.94 -6.84
N ILE A 89 -0.82 5.21 -7.28
CA ILE A 89 -1.84 6.18 -6.84
C ILE A 89 -3.24 5.69 -7.21
N ILE A 90 -3.44 5.18 -8.43
CA ILE A 90 -4.75 4.68 -8.87
C ILE A 90 -5.17 3.46 -8.03
N ILE A 91 -4.25 2.51 -7.78
CA ILE A 91 -4.51 1.32 -6.96
C ILE A 91 -4.95 1.72 -5.55
N ILE A 92 -4.18 2.62 -4.92
CA ILE A 92 -4.45 3.10 -3.56
C ILE A 92 -5.77 3.87 -3.51
N THR A 93 -6.03 4.74 -4.49
CA THR A 93 -7.26 5.54 -4.54
C THR A 93 -8.49 4.67 -4.79
N LYS A 94 -8.41 3.65 -5.65
CA LYS A 94 -9.48 2.67 -5.86
C LYS A 94 -9.76 1.87 -4.58
N LYS A 95 -8.71 1.40 -3.89
CA LYS A 95 -8.81 0.65 -2.63
C LYS A 95 -9.42 1.47 -1.49
N ARG A 96 -9.18 2.78 -1.44
CA ARG A 96 -9.79 3.70 -0.46
C ARG A 96 -11.18 4.19 -0.88
N GLY A 97 -11.41 4.38 -2.18
CA GLY A 97 -12.68 4.82 -2.75
C GLY A 97 -13.83 3.82 -2.56
N GLN A 98 -13.52 2.51 -2.44
CA GLN A 98 -14.50 1.49 -2.07
C GLN A 98 -15.06 1.64 -0.64
N ILE A 99 -14.47 2.48 0.22
CA ILE A 99 -14.97 2.70 1.59
C ILE A 99 -16.28 3.52 1.60
N LYS A 100 -16.80 3.92 0.44
CA LYS A 100 -18.13 4.55 0.30
C LYS A 100 -18.99 3.85 -0.76
N GLN A 101 -19.56 2.69 -0.42
CA GLN A 101 -20.91 2.27 -0.84
C GLN A 101 -21.30 0.94 -0.18
N VAL A 102 -21.55 0.97 1.14
CA VAL A 102 -22.62 0.14 1.72
C VAL A 102 -23.84 1.05 1.78
N GLY A 103 -24.43 1.27 0.61
CA GLY A 103 -25.78 1.82 0.49
C GLY A 103 -26.72 0.63 0.45
N SER A 104 -27.21 0.23 1.62
CA SER A 104 -28.36 -0.64 1.76
C SER A 104 -29.55 -0.03 1.02
N TYR A 105 -30.12 -0.74 0.03
CA TYR A 105 -31.53 -0.67 -0.36
C TYR A 105 -31.94 -2.01 -0.98
#